data_AF-A0AA88GS86-F1
#
_entry.id   AF-A0AA88GS86-F1
#
_cell.length_a   1.000
_cell.length_b   1.000
_cell.length_c   1.000
_cell.angle_alpha   90.00
_cell.angle_beta   90.00
_cell.angle_gamma   90.00
#
_symmetry.space_group_name_H-M   'P 1'
#
loop_
_entity.id
_entity.type
_entity.pdbx_description
1 polymer ?
#
loop_
_entity_poly.entity_id
_entity_poly.type
_entity_poly.pdbx_seq_one_letter_code
_entity_poly.pdbx_strand_id
1 'polypeptide(L)'
;MNVRRANITDLFLMQNCNLSCLPENYQMKYYLYHALSWPQCEFIAEDRPGHLVGYVLSKMEEEYDEQTDYPHGHITSLSVLRSHRKLGMAKRLMNLAQSSMQESFDAAYASLHVRKSNSAAISLYHNTLGFEEHDIEKEYYADKEDALDMRKKFRPDVDFNKKKQVPKKKKK
;
A
#
# COMPACT_ATOMS: atom_id res chain seq x y z
N MET A 1 3.30 -22.26 4.36
CA MET A 1 3.11 -20.91 3.80
C MET A 1 1.64 -20.58 3.70
N ASN A 2 1.09 -20.02 4.77
CA ASN A 2 -0.28 -19.55 4.86
C ASN A 2 -0.32 -18.03 4.65
N VAL A 3 -1.36 -17.51 4.00
CA VAL A 3 -1.63 -16.07 3.93
C VAL A 3 -3.06 -15.88 4.42
N ARG A 4 -3.23 -15.02 5.42
CA ARG A 4 -4.52 -14.78 6.08
C ARG A 4 -4.66 -13.32 6.46
N ARG A 5 -5.90 -12.91 6.74
CA ARG A 5 -6.18 -11.59 7.31
C ARG A 5 -5.46 -11.45 8.65
N ALA A 6 -4.92 -10.27 8.89
CA ALA A 6 -4.29 -9.90 10.15
C ALA A 6 -5.36 -9.74 11.23
N ASN A 7 -5.00 -10.05 12.47
CA ASN A 7 -5.79 -9.74 13.64
C ASN A 7 -4.96 -8.87 14.60
N ILE A 8 -5.60 -8.33 15.64
CA ILE A 8 -4.94 -7.43 16.60
C ILE A 8 -3.74 -8.09 17.31
N THR A 9 -3.76 -9.42 17.49
CA THR A 9 -2.63 -10.13 18.12
C THR A 9 -1.41 -10.25 17.21
N ASP A 10 -1.56 -10.03 15.90
CA ASP A 10 -0.45 -10.06 14.94
C ASP A 10 0.36 -8.74 14.90
N LEU A 11 -0.17 -7.62 15.44
CA LEU A 11 0.40 -6.29 15.21
C LEU A 11 1.83 -6.15 15.74
N PHE A 12 2.16 -6.76 16.88
CA PHE A 12 3.54 -6.79 17.40
C PHE A 12 4.49 -7.55 16.47
N LEU A 13 4.01 -8.65 15.86
CA LEU A 13 4.81 -9.41 14.90
C LEU A 13 4.98 -8.65 13.58
N MET A 14 3.95 -7.92 13.13
CA MET A 14 4.04 -7.03 11.98
C MET A 14 5.05 -5.91 12.23
N GLN A 15 5.02 -5.27 13.39
CA GLN A 15 5.99 -4.24 13.77
C GLN A 15 7.42 -4.79 13.84
N ASN A 16 7.62 -5.97 14.42
CA ASN A 16 8.94 -6.61 14.44
C ASN A 16 9.45 -6.95 13.03
N CYS A 17 8.56 -7.39 12.14
CA CYS A 17 8.89 -7.66 10.74
C CYS A 17 9.23 -6.37 9.97
N ASN A 18 8.57 -5.25 10.27
CA ASN A 18 8.88 -3.93 9.73
C ASN A 18 10.29 -3.49 10.14
N LEU A 19 10.57 -3.49 11.45
CA LEU A 19 11.88 -3.14 12.03
C LEU A 19 13.04 -3.95 11.45
N SER A 20 12.77 -5.21 11.09
CA SER A 20 13.79 -6.11 10.53
C SER A 20 14.05 -5.90 9.03
N CYS A 21 13.16 -5.21 8.32
CA CYS A 21 13.17 -5.18 6.86
C CYS A 21 13.20 -3.79 6.23
N LEU A 22 12.73 -2.76 6.94
CA LEU A 22 12.49 -1.43 6.40
C LEU A 22 13.08 -0.34 7.31
N PRO A 23 13.62 0.75 6.73
CA PRO A 23 14.05 1.91 7.51
C PRO A 23 12.87 2.79 7.97
N GLU A 24 11.75 2.80 7.24
CA GLU A 24 10.53 3.51 7.62
C GLU A 24 9.73 2.71 8.67
N ASN A 25 9.75 3.20 9.91
CA ASN A 25 9.16 2.55 11.07
C ASN A 25 8.06 3.38 11.72
N TYR A 26 7.08 2.71 12.32
CA TYR A 26 5.90 3.35 12.91
C TYR A 26 5.67 2.92 14.36
N GLN A 27 5.07 3.82 15.14
CA GLN A 27 4.61 3.50 16.49
C GLN A 27 3.40 2.56 16.46
N MET A 28 3.20 1.76 17.51
CA MET A 28 2.09 0.79 17.60
C MET A 28 0.70 1.45 17.43
N LYS A 29 0.55 2.72 17.86
CA LYS A 29 -0.68 3.51 17.63
C LYS A 29 -1.07 3.54 16.15
N TYR A 30 -0.10 3.60 15.24
CA TYR A 30 -0.36 3.67 13.80
C TYR A 30 -0.81 2.33 13.22
N TYR A 31 -0.24 1.22 13.72
CA TYR A 31 -0.72 -0.14 13.41
C TYR A 31 -2.14 -0.37 13.92
N LEU A 32 -2.44 0.08 15.14
CA LEU A 32 -3.78 0.00 15.72
C LEU A 32 -4.80 0.81 14.93
N TYR A 33 -4.44 2.03 14.51
CA TYR A 33 -5.31 2.85 13.66
C TYR A 33 -5.69 2.11 12.37
N HIS A 34 -4.71 1.55 11.67
CA HIS A 34 -4.94 0.74 10.47
C HIS A 34 -5.85 -0.48 10.73
N ALA A 35 -5.51 -1.29 11.73
CA ALA A 35 -6.23 -2.51 12.05
C ALA A 35 -7.66 -2.27 12.55
N LEU A 36 -7.95 -1.09 13.10
CA LEU A 36 -9.29 -0.72 13.57
C LEU A 36 -10.11 0.00 12.49
N SER A 37 -9.47 0.76 11.59
CA SER A 37 -10.15 1.48 10.51
C SER A 37 -10.42 0.59 9.28
N TRP A 38 -9.45 -0.23 8.87
CA TRP A 38 -9.53 -1.09 7.67
C TRP A 38 -9.10 -2.54 7.93
N PRO A 39 -9.69 -3.24 8.92
CA PRO A 39 -9.30 -4.61 9.27
C PRO A 39 -9.36 -5.60 8.09
N GLN A 40 -10.21 -5.33 7.10
CA GLN A 40 -10.38 -6.18 5.92
C GLN A 40 -9.16 -6.14 4.98
N CYS A 41 -8.39 -5.04 4.99
CA CYS A 41 -7.29 -4.78 4.06
C CYS A 41 -5.93 -5.30 4.57
N GLU A 42 -5.85 -5.72 5.83
CA GLU A 42 -4.59 -6.14 6.44
C GLU A 42 -4.37 -7.64 6.36
N PHE A 43 -3.21 -8.05 5.84
CA PHE A 43 -2.87 -9.45 5.66
C PHE A 43 -1.46 -9.74 6.13
N ILE A 44 -1.29 -10.97 6.63
CA ILE A 44 0.01 -11.51 7.01
C ILE A 44 0.31 -12.80 6.25
N ALA A 45 1.59 -13.11 6.15
CA ALA A 45 2.09 -14.38 5.66
C ALA A 45 2.83 -15.10 6.79
N GLU A 46 2.52 -16.39 6.97
CA GLU A 46 3.12 -17.25 7.99
C GLU A 46 3.72 -18.50 7.34
N ASP A 47 4.91 -18.93 7.77
CA ASP A 47 5.46 -20.20 7.29
C ASP A 47 4.88 -21.42 8.02
N ARG A 48 4.63 -21.25 9.32
CA ARG A 48 4.01 -22.16 10.29
C ARG A 48 3.16 -21.34 11.26
N PRO A 49 2.19 -21.95 11.96
CA PRO A 49 1.31 -21.22 12.87
C PRO A 49 2.08 -20.34 13.87
N GLY A 50 1.75 -19.04 13.89
CA GLY A 50 2.36 -18.05 14.79
C GLY A 50 3.74 -17.53 14.36
N HIS A 51 4.32 -18.03 13.25
CA HIS A 51 5.57 -17.51 12.70
C HIS A 51 5.31 -16.62 11.48
N LEU A 52 5.14 -15.32 11.75
CA LEU A 52 4.95 -14.28 10.73
C LEU A 52 6.25 -14.02 9.98
N VAL A 53 6.20 -14.11 8.65
CA VAL A 53 7.35 -13.94 7.75
C VAL A 53 7.15 -12.82 6.74
N GLY A 54 5.97 -12.21 6.71
CA GLY A 54 5.65 -11.03 5.92
C GLY A 54 4.29 -10.47 6.24
N TYR A 55 4.04 -9.23 5.84
CA TYR A 55 2.75 -8.57 6.02
C TYR A 55 2.56 -7.48 4.96
N VAL A 56 1.31 -7.09 4.76
CA VAL A 56 0.91 -5.84 4.11
C VAL A 56 0.07 -5.05 5.11
N LEU A 57 0.40 -3.76 5.23
CA LEU A 57 -0.32 -2.76 6.00
C LEU A 57 -0.83 -1.71 5.02
N SER A 58 -2.12 -1.40 5.05
CA SER A 58 -2.76 -0.60 4.02
C SER A 58 -4.01 0.12 4.50
N LYS A 59 -4.26 1.30 3.96
CA LYS A 59 -5.38 2.15 4.33
C LYS A 59 -6.21 2.53 3.12
N MET A 60 -7.41 3.07 3.36
CA MET A 60 -8.06 3.92 2.38
C MET A 60 -7.56 5.34 2.56
N GLU A 61 -7.42 6.09 1.46
CA GLU A 61 -7.15 7.52 1.59
C GLU A 61 -8.43 8.23 2.02
N GLU A 62 -8.33 8.95 3.14
CA GLU A 62 -9.47 9.64 3.75
C GLU A 62 -9.61 11.07 3.20
N GLU A 63 -8.49 11.66 2.76
CA GLU A 63 -8.42 13.03 2.27
C GLU A 63 -8.16 13.03 0.77
N TYR A 64 -9.23 12.98 -0.03
CA TYR A 64 -9.16 13.20 -1.48
C TYR A 64 -10.25 14.14 -1.95
N ASP A 65 -9.98 14.92 -2.98
CA ASP A 65 -10.96 15.80 -3.60
C ASP A 65 -11.78 14.99 -4.61
N GLU A 66 -13.04 14.69 -4.30
CA GLU A 66 -13.96 13.96 -5.18
C GLU A 66 -14.11 14.60 -6.59
N GLN A 67 -13.79 15.89 -6.72
CA GLN A 67 -13.84 16.60 -8.00
C GLN A 67 -12.60 16.35 -8.86
N THR A 68 -11.45 16.04 -8.26
CA THR A 68 -10.17 15.93 -8.96
C THR A 68 -9.52 14.55 -8.84
N ASP A 69 -10.01 13.70 -7.95
CA ASP A 69 -9.50 12.37 -7.67
C ASP A 69 -10.65 11.35 -7.50
N TYR A 70 -10.30 10.14 -7.09
CA TYR A 70 -11.20 9.01 -6.90
C TYR A 70 -10.92 8.35 -5.54
N PRO A 71 -11.93 7.69 -4.93
CA PRO A 71 -11.70 6.87 -3.73
C PRO A 71 -10.60 5.85 -4.03
N HIS A 72 -9.57 5.74 -3.20
CA HIS A 72 -8.45 4.86 -3.47
C HIS A 72 -7.78 4.33 -2.20
N GLY A 73 -7.16 3.17 -2.33
CA GLY A 73 -6.35 2.59 -1.27
C GLY A 73 -4.91 3.10 -1.33
N HIS A 74 -4.21 3.05 -0.20
CA HIS A 74 -2.80 3.34 -0.10
C HIS A 74 -2.07 2.21 0.62
N ILE A 75 -0.98 1.74 0.04
CA ILE A 75 -0.13 0.70 0.63
C ILE A 75 0.91 1.38 1.53
N THR A 76 0.58 1.46 2.82
CA THR A 76 1.44 2.06 3.84
C THR A 76 2.76 1.30 4.00
N SER A 77 2.71 -0.04 4.05
CA SER A 77 3.92 -0.83 4.27
C SER A 77 3.77 -2.26 3.77
N LEU A 78 4.78 -2.76 3.05
CA LEU A 78 4.85 -4.15 2.59
C LEU A 78 6.23 -4.71 2.94
N SER A 79 6.25 -5.81 3.69
CA SER A 79 7.50 -6.44 4.10
C SER A 79 7.43 -7.96 4.01
N VAL A 80 8.55 -8.56 3.62
CA VAL A 80 8.80 -10.00 3.66
C VAL A 80 10.24 -10.22 4.12
N LEU A 81 10.41 -11.06 5.16
CA LEU A 81 11.71 -11.46 5.68
C LEU A 81 12.60 -11.98 4.56
N ARG A 82 13.89 -11.61 4.58
CA ARG A 82 14.85 -11.93 3.51
C ARG A 82 14.93 -13.43 3.21
N SER A 83 14.88 -14.26 4.25
CA SER A 83 14.88 -15.73 4.18
C SER A 83 13.68 -16.33 3.43
N HIS A 84 12.62 -15.56 3.23
CA HIS A 84 11.37 -16.01 2.61
C HIS A 84 11.00 -15.21 1.36
N ARG A 85 11.92 -14.37 0.84
CA ARG A 85 11.72 -13.66 -0.43
C ARG A 85 11.77 -14.64 -1.62
N LYS A 86 11.30 -14.18 -2.79
CA LYS A 86 11.20 -14.96 -4.04
C LYS A 86 10.27 -16.18 -3.98
N LEU A 87 9.43 -16.27 -2.95
CA LEU A 87 8.37 -17.30 -2.81
C LEU A 87 6.98 -16.77 -3.19
N GLY A 88 6.89 -15.63 -3.87
CA GLY A 88 5.62 -15.04 -4.33
C GLY A 88 4.73 -14.44 -3.23
N MET A 89 5.17 -14.39 -1.98
CA MET A 89 4.35 -13.92 -0.86
C MET A 89 3.93 -12.47 -0.97
N ALA A 90 4.86 -11.57 -1.34
CA ALA A 90 4.56 -10.15 -1.53
C ALA A 90 3.43 -9.95 -2.56
N LYS A 91 3.46 -10.70 -3.67
CA LYS A 91 2.39 -10.68 -4.68
C LYS A 91 1.04 -11.10 -4.10
N ARG A 92 1.02 -12.20 -3.34
CA ARG A 92 -0.22 -12.72 -2.71
C ARG A 92 -0.81 -11.75 -1.69
N LEU A 93 0.04 -11.18 -0.84
CA LEU A 93 -0.36 -10.16 0.15
C LEU A 93 -0.99 -8.94 -0.54
N MET A 94 -0.29 -8.39 -1.54
CA MET A 94 -0.77 -7.22 -2.28
C MET A 94 -2.09 -7.50 -3.00
N ASN A 95 -2.23 -8.63 -3.69
CA ASN A 95 -3.48 -8.97 -4.38
C ASN A 95 -4.66 -9.03 -3.41
N LEU A 96 -4.50 -9.63 -2.23
CA LEU A 96 -5.57 -9.72 -1.23
C LEU A 96 -5.94 -8.35 -0.65
N ALA A 97 -4.95 -7.50 -0.35
CA ALA A 97 -5.20 -6.13 0.09
C ALA A 97 -5.95 -5.32 -0.98
N GLN A 98 -5.49 -5.38 -2.23
CA GLN A 98 -6.11 -4.69 -3.36
C GLN A 98 -7.55 -5.15 -3.62
N SER A 99 -7.80 -6.46 -3.60
CA SER A 99 -9.16 -7.00 -3.71
C SER A 99 -10.04 -6.51 -2.56
N SER A 100 -9.53 -6.49 -1.32
CA SER A 100 -10.29 -6.03 -0.16
C SER A 100 -10.62 -4.54 -0.24
N MET A 101 -9.69 -3.71 -0.73
CA MET A 101 -9.92 -2.29 -1.01
C MET A 101 -11.06 -2.10 -2.03
N GLN A 102 -11.02 -2.84 -3.13
CA GLN A 102 -12.03 -2.74 -4.18
C GLN A 102 -13.40 -3.23 -3.71
N GLU A 103 -13.46 -4.40 -3.07
CA GLU A 103 -14.70 -5.06 -2.67
C GLU A 103 -15.38 -4.38 -1.48
N SER A 104 -14.60 -3.89 -0.51
CA SER A 104 -15.16 -3.34 0.74
C SER A 104 -15.35 -1.83 0.71
N PHE A 105 -14.61 -1.11 -0.15
CA PHE A 105 -14.55 0.35 -0.13
C PHE A 105 -14.71 1.01 -1.50
N ASP A 106 -15.05 0.25 -2.55
CA ASP A 106 -15.15 0.74 -3.94
C ASP A 106 -13.92 1.53 -4.40
N ALA A 107 -12.74 1.09 -3.95
CA ALA A 107 -11.48 1.71 -4.36
C ALA A 107 -11.38 1.68 -5.89
N ALA A 108 -11.12 2.84 -6.49
CA ALA A 108 -10.94 3.00 -7.92
C ALA A 108 -9.53 2.59 -8.35
N TYR A 109 -8.55 2.78 -7.47
CA TYR A 109 -7.15 2.41 -7.65
C TYR A 109 -6.45 2.19 -6.30
N ALA A 110 -5.19 1.76 -6.32
CA ALA A 110 -4.30 1.83 -5.16
C ALA A 110 -3.01 2.60 -5.49
N SER A 111 -2.49 3.33 -4.51
CA SER A 111 -1.22 4.06 -4.57
C SER A 111 -0.20 3.52 -3.58
N LEU A 112 1.07 3.83 -3.81
CA LEU A 112 2.18 3.60 -2.88
C LEU A 112 3.37 4.49 -3.20
N HIS A 113 4.24 4.69 -2.22
CA HIS A 113 5.55 5.32 -2.42
C HIS A 113 6.66 4.29 -2.38
N VAL A 114 7.62 4.42 -3.28
CA VAL A 114 8.83 3.59 -3.30
C VAL A 114 10.08 4.44 -3.51
N ARG A 115 11.12 4.16 -2.71
CA ARG A 115 12.47 4.73 -2.90
C ARG A 115 12.94 4.52 -4.33
N LYS A 116 13.42 5.59 -4.96
CA LYS A 116 13.93 5.56 -6.34
C LYS A 116 15.09 4.58 -6.53
N SER A 117 15.89 4.35 -5.48
CA SER A 117 16.99 3.38 -5.47
C SER A 117 16.56 1.91 -5.29
N ASN A 118 15.31 1.64 -4.88
CA ASN A 118 14.84 0.29 -4.54
C ASN A 118 14.38 -0.50 -5.77
N SER A 119 15.34 -0.87 -6.63
CA SER A 119 15.10 -1.60 -7.88
C SER A 119 14.31 -2.91 -7.70
N ALA A 120 14.50 -3.60 -6.58
CA ALA A 120 13.79 -4.85 -6.28
C ALA A 120 12.29 -4.61 -6.05
N ALA A 121 11.94 -3.57 -5.29
CA ALA A 121 10.54 -3.20 -5.05
C ALA A 121 9.89 -2.62 -6.31
N ILE A 122 10.61 -1.76 -7.04
CA ILE A 122 10.13 -1.21 -8.32
C ILE A 122 9.81 -2.34 -9.31
N SER A 123 10.69 -3.33 -9.45
CA SER A 123 10.41 -4.50 -10.30
C SER A 123 9.22 -5.34 -9.81
N LEU A 124 8.97 -5.41 -8.51
CA LEU A 124 7.78 -6.09 -7.98
C LEU A 124 6.52 -5.30 -8.35
N TYR A 125 6.48 -4.00 -8.06
CA TYR A 125 5.30 -3.16 -8.28
C TYR A 125 4.98 -3.02 -9.76
N HIS A 126 5.96 -2.66 -10.58
CA HIS A 126 5.78 -2.49 -12.02
C HIS A 126 5.55 -3.82 -12.73
N ASN A 127 6.57 -4.70 -12.75
CA ASN A 127 6.55 -5.87 -13.64
C ASN A 127 5.63 -7.00 -13.17
N THR A 128 5.38 -7.10 -11.86
CA THR A 128 4.62 -8.24 -11.30
C THR A 128 3.19 -7.87 -10.90
N LEU A 129 2.99 -6.64 -10.42
CA LEU A 129 1.72 -6.19 -9.87
C LEU A 129 0.97 -5.21 -10.77
N GLY A 130 1.63 -4.65 -11.79
CA GLY A 130 1.02 -3.75 -12.77
C GLY A 130 0.76 -2.34 -12.23
N PHE A 131 1.61 -1.86 -11.33
CA PHE A 131 1.65 -0.44 -10.97
C PHE A 131 2.38 0.36 -12.04
N GLU A 132 1.93 1.59 -12.27
CA GLU A 132 2.53 2.55 -13.17
C GLU A 132 3.09 3.73 -12.36
N GLU A 133 4.20 4.32 -12.81
CA GLU A 133 4.73 5.54 -12.21
C GLU A 133 3.80 6.72 -12.54
N HIS A 134 3.38 7.44 -11.51
CA HIS A 134 2.51 8.60 -11.64
C HIS A 134 3.27 9.92 -11.51
N ASP A 135 4.08 10.06 -10.46
CA ASP A 135 4.87 11.26 -10.20
C ASP A 135 6.13 10.93 -9.37
N ILE A 136 7.00 11.93 -9.21
CA ILE A 136 8.20 11.86 -8.36
C ILE A 136 8.08 12.91 -7.25
N GLU A 137 8.02 12.44 -6.01
CA GLU A 137 8.05 13.31 -4.83
C GLU A 137 9.49 13.54 -4.38
N LYS A 138 9.95 14.78 -4.55
CA LYS A 138 11.34 15.18 -4.25
C LYS A 138 11.59 15.25 -2.75
N GLU A 139 12.75 14.76 -2.32
CA GLU A 139 13.17 14.78 -0.91
C GLU A 139 12.11 14.20 0.05
N TYR A 140 11.35 13.19 -0.40
CA TYR A 140 10.22 12.61 0.34
C TYR A 140 10.66 11.91 1.63
N TYR A 141 11.73 11.11 1.56
CA TYR A 141 12.22 10.35 2.71
C TYR A 141 13.10 11.22 3.62
N ALA A 142 13.26 10.81 4.89
CA ALA A 142 14.00 11.58 5.90
C ALA A 142 15.47 11.85 5.53
N ASP A 143 16.08 10.98 4.72
CA ASP A 143 17.41 11.10 4.14
C ASP A 143 17.43 11.91 2.83
N LYS A 144 16.31 12.56 2.49
CA LYS A 144 16.08 13.36 1.28
C LYS A 144 16.14 12.56 -0.02
N GLU A 145 15.98 11.24 0.04
CA GLU A 145 15.78 10.45 -1.17
C GLU A 145 14.40 10.76 -1.77
N ASP A 146 14.34 10.87 -3.10
CA ASP A 146 13.09 10.98 -3.84
C ASP A 146 12.26 9.68 -3.75
N ALA A 147 10.94 9.83 -3.73
CA ALA A 147 10.00 8.72 -3.87
C ALA A 147 9.33 8.73 -5.25
N LEU A 148 9.09 7.54 -5.80
CA LEU A 148 8.16 7.36 -6.92
C LEU A 148 6.76 7.14 -6.33
N ASP A 149 5.80 7.99 -6.69
CA ASP A 149 4.37 7.69 -6.50
C ASP A 149 3.95 6.72 -7.60
N MET A 150 3.59 5.51 -7.21
CA MET A 150 3.14 4.47 -8.12
C MET A 150 1.67 4.14 -7.90
N ARG A 151 0.90 4.03 -8.99
CA ARG A 151 -0.54 3.78 -8.94
C ARG A 151 -0.96 2.58 -9.78
N LYS A 152 -1.98 1.85 -9.34
CA LYS A 152 -2.59 0.75 -10.08
C LYS A 152 -4.11 0.92 -10.13
N LYS A 153 -4.65 1.05 -11.33
CA LYS A 153 -6.09 1.17 -11.57
C LYS A 153 -6.81 -0.15 -11.30
N PHE A 154 -7.97 -0.08 -10.65
CA PHE A 154 -8.90 -1.20 -10.51
C PHE A 154 -10.11 -1.05 -11.43
N ARG A 155 -10.49 0.19 -11.73
CA ARG A 155 -11.60 0.52 -12.62
C ARG A 155 -11.13 1.17 -13.91
N PRO A 156 -11.84 0.94 -15.05
CA PRO A 156 -11.45 1.47 -16.35
C PRO A 156 -11.70 2.98 -16.51
N ASP A 157 -12.55 3.59 -15.67
CA ASP A 157 -12.88 5.02 -15.71
C ASP A 157 -11.80 5.92 -15.09
N VAL A 158 -10.81 5.33 -14.41
CA VAL A 158 -9.72 6.06 -13.76
C VAL A 158 -8.74 6.59 -14.80
N ASP A 159 -8.62 7.92 -14.84
CA ASP A 159 -7.70 8.63 -15.71
C ASP A 159 -6.85 9.61 -14.89
N PHE A 160 -5.62 9.19 -14.60
CA PHE A 160 -4.66 9.99 -13.83
C PHE A 160 -4.19 11.26 -14.55
N ASN A 161 -4.46 11.40 -15.86
CA ASN A 161 -4.07 12.59 -16.64
C ASN A 161 -5.18 13.64 -16.72
N LYS A 162 -6.41 13.32 -16.30
CA LYS A 162 -7.51 14.28 -16.29
C LYS A 162 -7.35 15.25 -15.11
N LYS A 163 -6.76 16.41 -15.38
CA LYS A 163 -7.11 17.63 -14.63
C LYS A 163 -8.58 17.94 -14.92
N LYS A 164 -9.52 17.43 -14.11
CA LYS A 164 -10.94 17.75 -14.27
C LYS A 164 -11.09 19.27 -14.18
N GLN A 165 -11.62 19.87 -15.25
CA GLN A 165 -11.81 21.32 -15.33
C GLN A 165 -12.73 21.75 -14.19
N VAL A 166 -12.22 22.54 -13.25
CA VAL A 166 -13.04 23.19 -12.24
C VAL A 166 -14.09 24.05 -12.98
N PRO A 167 -15.41 23.79 -12.84
CA PRO A 167 -16.39 24.65 -13.44
C PRO A 167 -16.22 26.05 -12.85
N LYS A 168 -15.88 27.04 -13.69
CA LYS A 168 -15.80 28.44 -13.28
C LYS A 168 -17.11 28.79 -12.59
N LYS A 169 -17.08 28.98 -11.27
CA LYS A 169 -18.21 29.54 -10.52
C LYS A 169 -18.62 30.82 -11.24
N LYS A 170 -19.82 30.83 -11.82
CA LYS A 170 -20.43 32.06 -12.33
C LYS A 170 -20.52 33.01 -11.14
N LYS A 171 -19.74 34.08 -11.15
CA LYS A 171 -19.91 35.20 -10.22
C LYS A 171 -21.37 35.66 -10.35
N LYS A 172 -22.13 35.52 -9.26
CA LYS A 172 -23.39 36.24 -9.09
C LYS A 172 -23.08 37.69 -8.80
#